data_AF-A0A0B7HEN2-F1
#
_entry.id   AF-A0A0B7HEN2-F1
#
_cell.length_a   1.000
_cell.length_b   1.000
_cell.length_c   1.000
_cell.angle_alpha   90.00
_cell.angle_beta   90.00
_cell.angle_gamma   90.00
#
_symmetry.space_group_name_H-M   'P 1'
#
loop_
_entity.id
_entity.type
_entity.pdbx_description
1 polymer ?
#
loop_
_entity_poly.entity_id
_entity_poly.type
_entity_poly.pdbx_seq_one_letter_code
_entity_poly.pdbx_strand_id
1 'polypeptide(L)'
;MIDNLQDNINLPTTAVCLVFFTILSQVLIHLRINIFKIVIIVGTFGLAMAFAGNDLVNFIGVPIAAWQSFEMWQASGLEPHEFNMSALAGKAQTPTILLIIAGTIMVLTLWFSKKARNVIETGVNLSRQSEGQERFSSNILSRFVVRISVFVATVTNAVIPKSVSEKIDARFVKPEEQKDKNGTAPAFDLVRASVNLVIASSLIALGTSLKLPLSTTYVTFMVAMGTSLADRAWGRESAVYRVAGVFNVVGGWFLTAGAAFTSAFLVAGILYFGDVIGLIGMVLLVGFLLLKSAAAFKNKEKEKSQKRRFERSDLVTINGIIKESSEYISETVSRVSDLYIKVINNLGTQNLGKLTKNKKNAKKLEKEIDDLKGNIYYFIKSLDDTSVVSSKFYILTLDYLHDIIQNICFISASSFEHVNNNHKNLKFNQLRDFKRTL
;
A
#
# COMPACT_ATOMS: atom_id res chain seq x y z
N MET A 1 -4.14 39.50 -8.80
CA MET A 1 -2.75 39.29 -8.31
C MET A 1 -2.17 37.94 -8.77
N ILE A 2 -2.98 36.87 -8.87
CA ILE A 2 -2.55 35.57 -9.44
C ILE A 2 -2.51 35.59 -10.98
N ASP A 3 -3.41 36.34 -11.65
CA ASP A 3 -3.37 36.48 -13.12
C ASP A 3 -2.08 37.17 -13.60
N ASN A 4 -1.53 38.12 -12.82
CA ASN A 4 -0.23 38.75 -13.07
C ASN A 4 0.98 37.83 -12.84
N LEU A 5 0.81 36.63 -12.26
CA LEU A 5 1.90 35.67 -12.07
C LEU A 5 1.97 34.64 -13.21
N GLN A 6 0.84 34.33 -13.86
CA GLN A 6 0.84 33.48 -15.05
C GLN A 6 1.53 34.17 -16.24
N ASP A 7 1.40 35.49 -16.36
CA ASP A 7 2.12 36.30 -17.37
C ASP A 7 3.56 36.66 -16.95
N ASN A 8 4.00 36.32 -15.73
CA ASN A 8 5.33 36.68 -15.20
C ASN A 8 6.27 35.49 -14.92
N ILE A 9 5.94 34.27 -15.38
CA ILE A 9 6.98 33.23 -15.58
C ILE A 9 7.75 33.61 -16.85
N ASN A 10 8.41 34.76 -16.80
CA ASN A 10 9.27 35.24 -17.85
C ASN A 10 10.58 34.47 -17.76
N LEU A 11 11.11 33.98 -18.88
CA LEU A 11 12.46 33.41 -19.00
C LEU A 11 13.53 34.12 -18.11
N PRO A 12 13.54 35.47 -17.98
CA PRO A 12 14.43 36.17 -17.04
C PRO A 12 14.22 35.82 -15.55
N THR A 13 13.00 35.68 -15.03
CA THR A 13 12.80 35.34 -13.60
C THR A 13 13.30 33.93 -13.30
N THR A 14 13.05 32.97 -14.19
CA THR A 14 13.61 31.62 -14.05
C THR A 14 15.14 31.61 -14.12
N ALA A 15 15.74 32.43 -15.00
CA ALA A 15 17.19 32.54 -15.13
C ALA A 15 17.82 33.17 -13.87
N VAL A 16 17.21 34.23 -13.33
CA VAL A 16 17.65 34.88 -12.08
C VAL A 16 17.57 33.90 -10.91
N CYS A 17 16.47 33.16 -10.78
CA CYS A 17 16.35 32.12 -9.75
C CYS A 17 17.42 31.04 -9.90
N LEU A 18 17.68 30.56 -11.12
CA LEU A 18 18.69 29.54 -11.38
C LEU A 18 20.09 30.03 -11.02
N VAL A 19 20.47 31.24 -11.42
CA VAL A 19 21.76 31.85 -11.06
C VAL A 19 21.88 32.02 -9.54
N PHE A 20 20.86 32.59 -8.89
CA PHE A 20 20.85 32.77 -7.44
C PHE A 20 20.99 31.44 -6.69
N PHE A 21 20.19 30.43 -7.01
CA PHE A 21 20.26 29.12 -6.35
C PHE A 21 21.55 28.37 -6.68
N THR A 22 22.15 28.58 -7.85
CA THR A 22 23.47 28.02 -8.18
C THR A 22 24.55 28.63 -7.29
N ILE A 23 24.57 29.96 -7.15
CA ILE A 23 25.52 30.66 -6.27
C ILE A 23 25.31 30.24 -4.82
N LEU A 24 24.06 30.23 -4.35
CA LEU A 24 23.71 29.79 -3.00
C LEU A 24 24.17 28.34 -2.75
N SER A 25 23.96 27.44 -3.71
CA SER A 25 24.43 26.06 -3.61
C SER A 25 25.95 26.00 -3.49
N GLN A 26 26.71 26.74 -4.29
CA GLN A 26 28.17 26.79 -4.21
C GLN A 26 28.67 27.33 -2.87
N VAL A 27 28.05 28.38 -2.33
CA VAL A 27 28.37 28.91 -1.00
C VAL A 27 28.12 27.86 0.08
N LEU A 28 26.99 27.14 0.02
CA LEU A 28 26.66 26.09 0.99
C LEU A 28 27.63 24.89 0.91
N ILE A 29 28.09 24.52 -0.29
CA ILE A 29 29.15 23.50 -0.47
C ILE A 29 30.43 23.96 0.21
N HIS A 30 30.82 25.22 -0.01
CA HIS A 30 32.04 25.78 0.56
C HIS A 30 32.00 25.80 2.10
N LEU A 31 30.84 26.09 2.68
CA LEU A 31 30.59 26.02 4.13
C LEU A 31 30.45 24.59 4.68
N ARG A 32 30.63 23.56 3.85
CA ARG A 32 30.43 22.12 4.17
C ARG A 32 29.06 21.80 4.76
N ILE A 33 28.04 22.56 4.40
CA ILE A 33 26.67 22.28 4.80
C ILE A 33 26.10 21.22 3.86
N ASN A 34 25.42 20.20 4.40
CA ASN A 34 24.79 19.16 3.60
C ASN A 34 23.57 19.73 2.86
N ILE A 35 23.75 20.07 1.58
CA ILE A 35 22.71 20.66 0.73
C ILE A 35 21.49 19.76 0.61
N PHE A 36 21.67 18.43 0.55
CA PHE A 36 20.54 17.53 0.39
C PHE A 36 19.53 17.65 1.54
N LYS A 37 19.99 17.92 2.77
CA LYS A 37 19.08 18.18 3.90
C LYS A 37 18.24 19.44 3.67
N ILE A 38 18.85 20.51 3.15
CA ILE A 38 18.15 21.76 2.83
C ILE A 38 17.14 21.53 1.71
N VAL A 39 17.54 20.83 0.63
CA VAL A 39 16.66 20.50 -0.49
C VAL A 39 15.51 19.62 -0.03
N ILE A 40 15.73 18.68 0.88
CA ILE A 40 14.66 17.86 1.47
C ILE A 40 13.68 18.73 2.25
N ILE A 41 14.15 19.67 3.08
CA ILE A 41 13.27 20.58 3.83
C ILE A 41 12.44 21.43 2.88
N VAL A 42 13.09 22.12 1.93
CA VAL A 42 12.42 22.97 0.94
C VAL A 42 11.47 22.16 0.05
N GLY A 43 11.90 21.00 -0.41
CA GLY A 43 11.10 20.08 -1.22
C GLY A 43 9.92 19.50 -0.45
N THR A 44 10.04 19.29 0.86
CA THR A 44 8.91 18.88 1.72
C THR A 44 7.87 19.99 1.81
N PHE A 45 8.30 21.25 2.01
CA PHE A 45 7.39 22.40 1.97
C PHE A 45 6.74 22.58 0.60
N GLY A 46 7.52 22.45 -0.48
CA GLY A 46 7.00 22.53 -1.85
C GLY A 46 6.00 21.43 -2.16
N LEU A 47 6.28 20.20 -1.73
CA LEU A 47 5.36 19.07 -1.86
C LEU A 47 4.07 19.34 -1.07
N ALA A 48 4.17 19.76 0.19
CA ALA A 48 3.00 20.09 1.01
C ALA A 48 2.14 21.19 0.39
N MET A 49 2.76 22.25 -0.15
CA MET A 49 2.06 23.33 -0.86
C MET A 49 1.36 22.81 -2.12
N ALA A 50 2.03 21.98 -2.92
CA ALA A 50 1.46 21.39 -4.13
C ALA A 50 0.28 20.45 -3.83
N PHE A 51 0.40 19.61 -2.79
CA PHE A 51 -0.68 18.77 -2.29
C PHE A 51 -1.88 19.60 -1.84
N ALA A 52 -1.64 20.63 -1.02
CA ALA A 52 -2.70 21.50 -0.55
C ALA A 52 -3.40 22.21 -1.72
N GLY A 53 -2.65 22.72 -2.71
CA GLY A 53 -3.22 23.40 -3.87
C GLY A 53 -4.18 22.52 -4.68
N ASN A 54 -3.82 21.25 -4.93
CA ASN A 54 -4.64 20.32 -5.70
C ASN A 54 -5.80 19.72 -4.89
N ASP A 55 -5.49 19.18 -3.71
CA ASP A 55 -6.42 18.35 -2.96
C ASP A 55 -7.42 19.18 -2.13
N LEU A 56 -7.09 20.44 -1.82
CA LEU A 56 -8.04 21.34 -1.15
C LEU A 56 -9.27 21.55 -2.01
N VAL A 57 -9.10 21.83 -3.31
CA VAL A 57 -10.22 22.03 -4.25
C VAL A 57 -11.08 20.76 -4.36
N ASN A 58 -10.45 19.58 -4.39
CA ASN A 58 -11.17 18.30 -4.41
C ASN A 58 -11.98 18.07 -3.12
N PHE A 59 -11.48 18.52 -1.97
CA PHE A 59 -12.15 18.38 -0.69
C PHE A 59 -13.36 19.32 -0.53
N ILE A 60 -13.21 20.58 -0.94
CA ILE A 60 -14.26 21.60 -0.77
C ILE A 60 -15.22 21.71 -1.95
N GLY A 61 -14.82 21.23 -3.13
CA GLY A 61 -15.54 21.47 -4.38
C GLY A 61 -16.97 20.97 -4.34
N VAL A 62 -17.20 19.77 -3.81
CA VAL A 62 -18.54 19.18 -3.72
C VAL A 62 -19.45 19.93 -2.74
N PRO A 63 -19.04 20.19 -1.47
CA PRO A 63 -19.85 20.99 -0.55
C PRO A 63 -20.16 22.41 -1.05
N ILE A 64 -19.18 23.08 -1.67
CA ILE A 64 -19.37 24.44 -2.20
C ILE A 64 -20.30 24.43 -3.41
N ALA A 65 -20.12 23.49 -4.34
CA ALA A 65 -21.02 23.34 -5.47
C ALA A 65 -22.45 23.07 -5.00
N ALA A 66 -22.64 22.20 -3.99
CA ALA A 66 -23.96 21.94 -3.41
C ALA A 66 -24.59 23.20 -2.78
N TRP A 67 -23.81 23.96 -2.00
CA TRP A 67 -24.27 25.21 -1.40
C TRP A 67 -24.64 26.25 -2.47
N GLN A 68 -23.78 26.45 -3.46
CA GLN A 68 -24.01 27.39 -4.56
C GLN A 68 -25.22 26.98 -5.41
N SER A 69 -25.38 25.68 -5.70
CA SER A 69 -26.56 25.17 -6.38
C SER A 69 -27.85 25.52 -5.65
N PHE A 70 -27.85 25.40 -4.31
CA PHE A 70 -29.01 25.74 -3.49
C PHE A 70 -29.29 27.25 -3.52
N GLU A 71 -28.27 28.09 -3.36
CA GLU A 71 -28.40 29.55 -3.38
C GLU A 71 -28.90 30.05 -4.75
N MET A 72 -28.36 29.51 -5.84
CA MET A 72 -28.78 29.85 -7.20
C MET A 72 -30.22 29.40 -7.49
N TRP A 73 -30.61 28.20 -7.04
CA TRP A 73 -31.98 27.74 -7.15
C TRP A 73 -32.93 28.63 -6.35
N GLN A 74 -32.61 28.93 -5.09
CA GLN A 74 -33.43 29.79 -4.23
C GLN A 74 -33.60 31.20 -4.82
N ALA A 75 -32.53 31.77 -5.39
CA ALA A 75 -32.57 33.07 -6.05
C ALA A 75 -33.37 33.07 -7.36
N SER A 76 -33.49 31.90 -8.03
CA SER A 76 -34.23 31.79 -9.30
C SER A 76 -35.75 31.84 -9.13
N GLY A 77 -36.27 31.41 -7.97
CA GLY A 77 -37.71 31.29 -7.73
C GLY A 77 -38.41 30.22 -8.55
N LEU A 78 -37.67 29.38 -9.28
CA LEU A 78 -38.22 28.27 -10.09
C LEU A 78 -38.41 27.01 -9.25
N GLU A 79 -39.31 26.14 -9.70
CA GLU A 79 -39.47 24.81 -9.11
C GLU A 79 -38.19 23.97 -9.32
N PRO A 80 -37.81 23.07 -8.37
CA PRO A 80 -36.56 22.31 -8.43
C PRO A 80 -36.36 21.51 -9.72
N HIS A 81 -37.45 21.06 -10.34
CA HIS A 81 -37.42 20.25 -11.56
C HIS A 81 -37.26 21.06 -12.85
N GLU A 82 -37.51 22.37 -12.79
CA GLU A 82 -37.39 23.30 -13.93
C GLU A 82 -36.04 24.04 -13.94
N PHE A 83 -35.32 24.04 -12.81
CA PHE A 83 -34.06 24.74 -12.67
C PHE A 83 -32.88 23.98 -13.28
N ASN A 84 -32.33 24.50 -14.38
CA ASN A 84 -31.16 23.93 -15.04
C ASN A 84 -29.85 24.46 -14.42
N MET A 85 -29.00 23.55 -13.95
CA MET A 85 -27.69 23.80 -13.32
C MET A 85 -26.59 24.34 -14.26
N SER A 86 -26.97 24.90 -15.41
CA SER A 86 -26.06 25.52 -16.38
C SER A 86 -25.11 26.58 -15.77
N ALA A 87 -25.54 27.25 -14.70
CA ALA A 87 -24.73 28.22 -13.97
C ALA A 87 -23.48 27.63 -13.28
N LEU A 88 -23.47 26.31 -12.98
CA LEU A 88 -22.30 25.62 -12.41
C LEU A 88 -21.15 25.43 -13.41
N ALA A 89 -21.38 25.65 -14.72
CA ALA A 89 -20.32 25.60 -15.72
C ALA A 89 -19.37 26.80 -15.65
N GLY A 90 -19.77 27.87 -14.93
CA GLY A 90 -18.94 29.05 -14.69
C GLY A 90 -17.82 28.83 -13.66
N LYS A 91 -16.95 29.83 -13.49
CA LYS A 91 -15.93 29.81 -12.44
C LYS A 91 -16.60 30.01 -11.08
N ALA A 92 -16.78 28.92 -10.33
CA ALA A 92 -17.23 28.98 -8.94
C ALA A 92 -16.23 29.79 -8.08
N GLN A 93 -16.67 30.91 -7.52
CA GLN A 93 -15.86 31.67 -6.57
C GLN A 93 -16.01 31.05 -5.19
N THR A 94 -14.89 30.71 -4.56
CA THR A 94 -14.90 30.22 -3.18
C THR A 94 -14.49 31.33 -2.21
N PRO A 95 -15.29 31.64 -1.18
CA PRO A 95 -14.88 32.54 -0.11
C PRO A 95 -13.58 32.10 0.57
N THR A 96 -12.62 33.02 0.74
CA THR A 96 -11.31 32.75 1.34
C THR A 96 -11.41 32.12 2.73
N ILE A 97 -12.41 32.50 3.53
CA ILE A 97 -12.59 31.97 4.89
C ILE A 97 -12.91 30.47 4.89
N LEU A 98 -13.69 29.99 3.91
CA LEU A 98 -14.00 28.56 3.75
C LEU A 98 -12.76 27.77 3.33
N LEU A 99 -11.91 28.34 2.49
CA LEU A 99 -10.61 27.75 2.13
C LEU A 99 -9.71 27.57 3.36
N ILE A 100 -9.63 28.58 4.24
CA ILE A 100 -8.82 28.51 5.46
C ILE A 100 -9.35 27.44 6.42
N ILE A 101 -10.66 27.39 6.64
CA ILE A 101 -11.30 26.39 7.50
C ILE A 101 -11.06 24.99 6.94
N ALA A 102 -11.28 24.79 5.65
CA ALA A 102 -11.06 23.50 5.00
C ALA A 102 -9.60 23.05 5.04
N GLY A 103 -8.66 23.95 4.80
CA GLY A 103 -7.23 23.68 4.93
C GLY A 103 -6.87 23.26 6.36
N THR A 104 -7.43 23.91 7.37
CA THR A 104 -7.23 23.56 8.78
C THR A 104 -7.77 22.17 9.09
N ILE A 105 -8.99 21.85 8.66
CA ILE A 105 -9.59 20.52 8.83
C ILE A 105 -8.73 19.44 8.16
N MET A 106 -8.23 19.71 6.95
CA MET A 106 -7.36 18.78 6.22
C MET A 106 -6.07 18.50 7.00
N VAL A 107 -5.40 19.54 7.51
CA VAL A 107 -4.17 19.41 8.32
C VAL A 107 -4.42 18.57 9.57
N LEU A 108 -5.47 18.89 10.34
CA LEU A 108 -5.82 18.13 11.55
C LEU A 108 -6.13 16.67 11.21
N THR A 109 -6.89 16.43 10.14
CA THR A 109 -7.25 15.08 9.71
C THR A 109 -6.01 14.25 9.34
N LEU A 110 -5.07 14.81 8.58
CA LEU A 110 -3.83 14.13 8.22
C LEU A 110 -2.96 13.85 9.45
N TRP A 111 -2.89 14.79 10.39
CA TRP A 111 -2.10 14.63 11.63
C TRP A 111 -2.58 13.45 12.47
N PHE A 112 -3.89 13.30 12.65
CA PHE A 112 -4.49 12.26 13.50
C PHE A 112 -4.82 10.96 12.74
N SER A 113 -4.80 10.95 11.41
CA SER A 113 -5.21 9.79 10.61
C SER A 113 -4.16 8.68 10.58
N LYS A 114 -4.44 7.61 11.32
CA LYS A 114 -3.69 6.34 11.21
C LYS A 114 -3.78 5.70 9.82
N LYS A 115 -4.85 5.96 9.07
CA LYS A 115 -5.00 5.48 7.68
C LYS A 115 -4.00 6.18 6.77
N ALA A 116 -3.88 7.51 6.86
CA ALA A 116 -2.90 8.28 6.09
C ALA A 116 -1.47 7.81 6.36
N ARG A 117 -1.13 7.59 7.65
CA ARG A 117 0.19 7.04 8.03
C ARG A 117 0.48 5.66 7.41
N ASN A 118 -0.50 4.75 7.39
CA ASN A 118 -0.33 3.43 6.74
C ASN A 118 -0.13 3.54 5.21
N VAL A 119 -0.78 4.52 4.55
CA VAL A 119 -0.59 4.76 3.11
C VAL A 119 0.81 5.28 2.83
N ILE A 120 1.29 6.23 3.62
CA ILE A 120 2.66 6.76 3.55
C ILE A 120 3.67 5.62 3.77
N GLU A 121 3.47 4.80 4.81
CA GLU A 121 4.31 3.62 5.08
C GLU A 121 4.36 2.65 3.89
N THR A 122 3.24 2.46 3.19
CA THR A 122 3.18 1.58 2.01
C THR A 122 3.96 2.17 0.83
N GLY A 123 3.82 3.47 0.57
CA GLY A 123 4.57 4.16 -0.50
C GLY A 123 6.08 4.17 -0.25
N VAL A 124 6.49 4.43 0.99
CA VAL A 124 7.90 4.37 1.40
C VAL A 124 8.46 2.95 1.24
N ASN A 125 7.72 1.92 1.67
CA ASN A 125 8.18 0.53 1.56
C ASN A 125 8.36 0.05 0.12
N LEU A 126 7.52 0.51 -0.83
CA LEU A 126 7.62 0.11 -2.24
C LEU A 126 8.80 0.76 -2.96
N SER A 127 9.17 1.97 -2.56
CA SER A 127 10.23 2.75 -3.18
C SER A 127 11.57 2.64 -2.45
N ARG A 128 11.60 1.91 -1.32
CA ARG A 128 12.76 1.63 -0.49
C ARG A 128 13.94 1.12 -1.33
N GLN A 129 15.14 1.61 -0.99
CA GLN A 129 16.40 1.17 -1.60
C GLN A 129 16.82 -0.23 -1.17
N SER A 130 16.71 -0.53 0.12
CA SER A 130 17.12 -1.80 0.70
C SER A 130 16.16 -2.94 0.37
N GLU A 131 16.70 -4.16 0.35
CA GLU A 131 15.87 -5.35 0.23
C GLU A 131 15.02 -5.55 1.48
N GLY A 132 13.82 -6.10 1.29
CA GLY A 132 12.97 -6.51 2.39
C GLY A 132 11.62 -7.00 1.88
N GLN A 133 10.78 -7.44 2.80
CA GLN A 133 9.52 -8.09 2.45
C GLN A 133 8.62 -7.18 1.60
N GLU A 134 8.29 -7.65 0.40
CA GLU A 134 7.42 -6.95 -0.54
C GLU A 134 5.95 -7.15 -0.15
N ARG A 135 5.17 -6.07 -0.15
CA ARG A 135 3.75 -6.10 0.30
C ARG A 135 2.80 -6.75 -0.70
N PHE A 136 3.22 -6.88 -1.96
CA PHE A 136 2.37 -7.40 -3.05
C PHE A 136 2.80 -8.79 -3.46
N SER A 137 1.82 -9.65 -3.74
CA SER A 137 2.04 -10.95 -4.36
C SER A 137 2.29 -10.80 -5.87
N SER A 138 3.11 -11.69 -6.43
CA SER A 138 3.33 -11.74 -7.88
C SER A 138 2.03 -12.04 -8.64
N ASN A 139 1.87 -11.46 -9.84
CA ASN A 139 0.75 -11.75 -10.73
C ASN A 139 1.26 -12.12 -12.14
N ILE A 140 0.39 -12.65 -12.99
CA ILE A 140 0.77 -13.16 -14.32
C ILE A 140 1.36 -12.03 -15.18
N LEU A 141 0.73 -10.85 -15.14
CA LEU A 141 1.18 -9.68 -15.89
C LEU A 141 2.57 -9.20 -15.44
N SER A 142 2.83 -9.16 -14.14
CA SER A 142 4.12 -8.71 -13.59
C SER A 142 5.23 -9.69 -13.91
N ARG A 143 4.96 -11.00 -13.84
CA ARG A 143 5.91 -12.03 -14.28
C ARG A 143 6.23 -11.91 -15.78
N PHE A 144 5.22 -11.64 -16.61
CA PHE A 144 5.39 -11.47 -18.04
C PHE A 144 6.26 -10.25 -18.36
N VAL A 145 5.96 -9.10 -17.77
CA VAL A 145 6.75 -7.86 -17.96
C VAL A 145 8.19 -8.04 -17.49
N VAL A 146 8.42 -8.61 -16.31
CA VAL A 146 9.78 -8.87 -15.83
C VAL A 146 10.54 -9.83 -16.75
N ARG A 147 9.87 -10.86 -17.28
CA ARG A 147 10.50 -11.78 -18.24
C ARG A 147 10.92 -11.08 -19.52
N ILE A 148 10.08 -10.20 -20.06
CA ILE A 148 10.44 -9.37 -21.22
C ILE A 148 11.61 -8.45 -20.87
N SER A 149 11.58 -7.77 -19.73
CA SER A 149 12.67 -6.87 -19.32
C SER A 149 14.01 -7.61 -19.18
N VAL A 150 14.01 -8.83 -18.61
CA VAL A 150 15.22 -9.67 -18.53
C VAL A 150 15.70 -10.09 -19.91
N PHE A 151 14.80 -10.45 -20.81
CA PHE A 151 15.14 -10.77 -22.19
C PHE A 151 15.78 -9.58 -22.91
N VAL A 152 15.15 -8.40 -22.84
CA VAL A 152 15.68 -7.15 -23.41
C VAL A 152 17.03 -6.80 -22.81
N ALA A 153 17.21 -6.93 -21.49
CA ALA A 153 18.48 -6.71 -20.83
C ALA A 153 19.56 -7.68 -21.33
N THR A 154 19.23 -8.96 -21.54
CA THR A 154 20.16 -9.97 -22.06
C THR A 154 20.61 -9.63 -23.48
N VAL A 155 19.68 -9.26 -24.36
CA VAL A 155 19.99 -8.81 -25.73
C VAL A 155 20.84 -7.54 -25.71
N THR A 156 20.49 -6.58 -24.84
CA THR A 156 21.21 -5.30 -24.72
C THR A 156 22.64 -5.52 -24.24
N ASN A 157 22.84 -6.37 -23.23
CA ASN A 157 24.17 -6.74 -22.73
C ASN A 157 25.02 -7.51 -23.75
N ALA A 158 24.40 -8.21 -24.70
CA ALA A 158 25.13 -8.86 -25.79
C ALA A 158 25.64 -7.86 -26.84
N VAL A 159 24.98 -6.69 -26.97
CA VAL A 159 25.33 -5.64 -27.94
C VAL A 159 26.29 -4.61 -27.34
N ILE A 160 26.18 -4.31 -26.05
CA ILE A 160 27.01 -3.28 -25.40
C ILE A 160 28.44 -3.80 -25.14
N PRO A 161 29.50 -3.07 -25.54
CA PRO A 161 30.88 -3.43 -25.22
C PRO A 161 31.14 -3.48 -23.71
N LYS A 162 31.92 -4.49 -23.26
CA LYS A 162 32.24 -4.69 -21.84
C LYS A 162 32.79 -3.43 -21.15
N SER A 163 33.68 -2.68 -21.83
CA SER A 163 34.26 -1.44 -21.29
C SER A 163 33.23 -0.35 -21.00
N VAL A 164 32.10 -0.32 -21.73
CA VAL A 164 31.00 0.61 -21.46
C VAL A 164 30.16 0.09 -20.29
N SER A 165 29.86 -1.21 -20.26
CA SER A 165 29.14 -1.82 -19.13
C SER A 165 29.87 -1.58 -17.81
N GLU A 166 31.18 -1.85 -17.75
CA GLU A 166 32.00 -1.67 -16.55
C GLU A 166 32.03 -0.20 -16.10
N LYS A 167 32.11 0.76 -17.04
CA LYS A 167 32.03 2.19 -16.72
C LYS A 167 30.66 2.59 -16.15
N ILE A 168 29.59 1.98 -16.63
CA ILE A 168 28.25 2.20 -16.11
C ILE A 168 28.14 1.57 -14.72
N ASP A 169 28.54 0.32 -14.57
CA ASP A 169 28.43 -0.45 -13.32
C ASP A 169 29.25 0.20 -12.19
N ALA A 170 30.42 0.77 -12.49
CA ALA A 170 31.23 1.52 -11.53
C ALA A 170 30.49 2.71 -10.90
N ARG A 171 29.50 3.30 -11.59
CA ARG A 171 28.68 4.41 -11.07
C ARG A 171 27.56 3.96 -10.11
N PHE A 172 27.26 2.66 -10.09
CA PHE A 172 26.22 2.07 -9.24
C PHE A 172 26.79 1.28 -8.05
N VAL A 173 28.11 1.32 -7.83
CA VAL A 173 28.73 0.74 -6.64
C VAL A 173 28.28 1.55 -5.44
N LYS A 174 27.49 0.91 -4.57
CA LYS A 174 26.94 1.55 -3.38
C LYS A 174 27.99 1.59 -2.27
N PRO A 175 28.19 2.72 -1.57
CA PRO A 175 28.94 2.72 -0.32
C PRO A 175 28.20 1.86 0.73
N GLU A 176 28.95 1.22 1.62
CA GLU A 176 28.36 0.41 2.70
C GLU A 176 27.32 1.21 3.48
N GLU A 177 26.12 0.63 3.64
CA GLU A 177 25.01 1.28 4.34
C GLU A 177 25.38 1.53 5.80
N GLN A 178 25.47 2.81 6.20
CA GLN A 178 25.57 3.18 7.61
C GLN A 178 24.24 2.83 8.29
N LYS A 179 24.20 1.67 8.96
CA LYS A 179 23.08 1.29 9.83
C LYS A 179 22.96 2.32 10.96
N ASP A 180 21.76 2.81 11.23
CA ASP A 180 21.51 3.70 12.36
C ASP A 180 21.79 2.96 13.69
N LYS A 181 21.88 3.67 14.82
CA LYS A 181 22.14 3.11 16.17
C LYS A 181 21.15 2.01 16.59
N ASN A 182 19.99 1.93 15.91
CA ASN A 182 18.95 0.92 16.11
C ASN A 182 19.00 -0.23 15.08
N GLY A 183 20.05 -0.35 14.27
CA GLY A 183 20.19 -1.38 13.24
C GLY A 183 19.33 -1.17 11.98
N THR A 184 18.54 -0.10 11.91
CA THR A 184 17.66 0.20 10.77
C THR A 184 18.33 1.15 9.78
N ALA A 185 18.48 0.73 8.52
CA ALA A 185 18.92 1.61 7.45
C ALA A 185 17.78 2.57 7.04
N PRO A 186 18.08 3.85 6.72
CA PRO A 186 17.10 4.76 6.12
C PRO A 186 16.48 4.16 4.85
N ALA A 187 15.18 4.42 4.60
CA ALA A 187 14.50 3.91 3.41
C ALA A 187 15.08 4.46 2.09
N PHE A 188 15.68 5.65 2.15
CA PHE A 188 16.30 6.36 1.04
C PHE A 188 17.59 7.04 1.49
N ASP A 189 18.59 7.09 0.63
CA ASP A 189 19.67 8.05 0.73
C ASP A 189 19.15 9.49 0.52
N LEU A 190 19.99 10.47 0.87
CA LEU A 190 19.64 11.88 0.80
C LEU A 190 19.43 12.36 -0.65
N VAL A 191 20.10 11.75 -1.63
CA VAL A 191 19.99 12.11 -3.05
C VAL A 191 18.61 11.69 -3.56
N ARG A 192 18.25 10.41 -3.43
CA ARG A 192 16.96 9.85 -3.83
C ARG A 192 15.80 10.55 -3.11
N ALA A 193 15.93 10.82 -1.80
CA ALA A 193 14.93 11.57 -1.06
C ALA A 193 14.72 12.99 -1.65
N SER A 194 15.82 13.69 -1.97
CA SER A 194 15.75 15.03 -2.57
C SER A 194 15.10 15.01 -3.96
N VAL A 195 15.50 14.07 -4.82
CA VAL A 195 14.96 13.92 -6.18
C VAL A 195 13.47 13.57 -6.14
N ASN A 196 13.06 12.65 -5.26
CA ASN A 196 11.66 12.29 -5.11
C ASN A 196 10.79 13.50 -4.73
N LEU A 197 11.22 14.28 -3.75
CA LEU A 197 10.48 15.46 -3.28
C LEU A 197 10.40 16.54 -4.35
N VAL A 198 11.52 16.85 -5.01
CA VAL A 198 11.58 17.92 -6.02
C VAL A 198 10.78 17.55 -7.27
N ILE A 199 10.96 16.33 -7.81
CA ILE A 199 10.25 15.92 -9.02
C ILE A 199 8.74 15.78 -8.74
N ALA A 200 8.35 15.15 -7.62
CA ALA A 200 6.94 14.99 -7.30
C ALA A 200 6.24 16.33 -7.06
N SER A 201 6.85 17.24 -6.30
CA SER A 201 6.28 18.58 -6.06
C SER A 201 6.18 19.39 -7.35
N SER A 202 7.20 19.32 -8.22
CA SER A 202 7.20 20.03 -9.50
C SER A 202 6.12 19.50 -10.44
N LEU A 203 5.97 18.18 -10.59
CA LEU A 203 4.93 17.59 -11.45
C LEU A 203 3.51 17.90 -10.95
N ILE A 204 3.29 17.87 -9.64
CA ILE A 204 2.00 18.25 -9.06
C ILE A 204 1.74 19.73 -9.30
N ALA A 205 2.70 20.61 -8.98
CA ALA A 205 2.56 22.05 -9.16
C ALA A 205 2.30 22.44 -10.63
N LEU A 206 3.02 21.82 -11.57
CA LEU A 206 2.79 22.00 -13.01
C LEU A 206 1.38 21.58 -13.41
N GLY A 207 0.95 20.40 -12.99
CA GLY A 207 -0.39 19.94 -13.32
C GLY A 207 -1.49 20.81 -12.68
N THR A 208 -1.32 21.25 -11.44
CA THR A 208 -2.26 22.16 -10.76
C THR A 208 -2.30 23.52 -11.45
N SER A 209 -1.16 24.03 -11.92
CA SER A 209 -1.09 25.26 -12.73
C SER A 209 -1.90 25.14 -14.03
N LEU A 210 -1.82 23.97 -14.68
CA LEU A 210 -2.61 23.63 -15.86
C LEU A 210 -4.07 23.26 -15.54
N LYS A 211 -4.48 23.31 -14.26
CA LYS A 211 -5.81 22.93 -13.77
C LYS A 211 -6.23 21.50 -14.17
N LEU A 212 -5.24 20.62 -14.32
CA LEU A 212 -5.49 19.22 -14.60
C LEU A 212 -5.93 18.52 -13.31
N PRO A 213 -7.01 17.71 -13.33
CA PRO A 213 -7.39 16.91 -12.18
C PRO A 213 -6.37 15.78 -12.00
N LEU A 214 -5.46 15.94 -11.04
CA LEU A 214 -4.37 14.99 -10.81
C LEU A 214 -4.60 14.17 -9.55
N SER A 215 -4.14 12.92 -9.58
CA SER A 215 -3.92 12.15 -8.37
C SER A 215 -2.51 12.43 -7.85
N THR A 216 -2.42 13.27 -6.83
CA THR A 216 -1.15 13.60 -6.13
C THR A 216 -0.48 12.34 -5.56
N THR A 217 -1.29 11.38 -5.08
CA THR A 217 -0.82 10.07 -4.63
C THR A 217 -0.20 9.27 -5.78
N TYR A 218 -0.81 9.28 -6.96
CA TYR A 218 -0.26 8.59 -8.12
C TYR A 218 1.09 9.20 -8.53
N VAL A 219 1.16 10.53 -8.67
CA VAL A 219 2.39 11.21 -9.07
C VAL A 219 3.53 10.93 -8.09
N THR A 220 3.29 11.06 -6.78
CA THR A 220 4.31 10.77 -5.76
C THR A 220 4.77 9.31 -5.79
N PHE A 221 3.85 8.35 -5.93
CA PHE A 221 4.20 6.94 -6.04
C PHE A 221 5.00 6.64 -7.32
N MET A 222 4.59 7.18 -8.46
CA MET A 222 5.28 6.93 -9.73
C MET A 222 6.67 7.55 -9.76
N VAL A 223 6.85 8.74 -9.18
CA VAL A 223 8.18 9.35 -9.02
C VAL A 223 9.06 8.48 -8.13
N ALA A 224 8.55 8.06 -6.97
CA ALA A 224 9.32 7.22 -6.04
C ALA A 224 9.66 5.83 -6.63
N MET A 225 8.75 5.24 -7.40
CA MET A 225 8.99 3.99 -8.12
C MET A 225 9.98 4.18 -9.28
N GLY A 226 9.84 5.25 -10.05
CA GLY A 226 10.72 5.59 -11.18
C GLY A 226 12.16 5.83 -10.75
N THR A 227 12.38 6.60 -9.68
CA THR A 227 13.73 6.77 -9.12
C THR A 227 14.28 5.47 -8.55
N SER A 228 13.43 4.63 -7.95
CA SER A 228 13.87 3.32 -7.44
C SER A 228 14.31 2.36 -8.54
N LEU A 229 13.65 2.42 -9.70
CA LEU A 229 14.01 1.65 -10.88
C LEU A 229 15.32 2.17 -11.50
N ALA A 230 15.46 3.50 -11.62
CA ALA A 230 16.66 4.15 -12.18
C ALA A 230 17.93 3.85 -11.38
N ASP A 231 17.81 3.74 -10.06
CA ASP A 231 18.92 3.43 -9.14
C ASP A 231 19.06 1.90 -8.87
N ARG A 232 18.63 1.07 -9.83
CA ARG A 232 18.79 -0.39 -9.84
C ARG A 232 18.38 -1.09 -8.54
N ALA A 233 17.42 -0.54 -7.79
CA ALA A 233 16.98 -1.14 -6.53
C ALA A 233 16.09 -2.37 -6.75
N TRP A 234 15.66 -2.65 -7.98
CA TRP A 234 14.81 -3.77 -8.32
C TRP A 234 15.68 -4.96 -8.71
N GLY A 235 15.99 -5.80 -7.72
CA GLY A 235 16.67 -7.07 -7.95
C GLY A 235 15.77 -8.08 -8.68
N ARG A 236 16.36 -9.12 -9.29
CA ARG A 236 15.59 -10.22 -9.93
C ARG A 236 14.56 -10.84 -8.99
N GLU A 237 14.86 -10.88 -7.70
CA GLU A 237 14.03 -11.49 -6.66
C GLU A 237 12.87 -10.59 -6.20
N SER A 238 12.99 -9.26 -6.31
CA SER A 238 11.96 -8.29 -5.87
C SER A 238 11.18 -7.64 -7.02
N ALA A 239 11.74 -7.61 -8.23
CA ALA A 239 11.17 -6.90 -9.39
C ALA A 239 9.73 -7.33 -9.70
N VAL A 240 9.43 -8.63 -9.65
CA VAL A 240 8.10 -9.17 -9.96
C VAL A 240 7.03 -8.62 -9.01
N TYR A 241 7.38 -8.46 -7.74
CA TYR A 241 6.48 -7.96 -6.70
C TYR A 241 6.32 -6.44 -6.78
N ARG A 242 7.39 -5.70 -7.05
CA ARG A 242 7.35 -4.24 -7.25
C ARG A 242 6.56 -3.84 -8.49
N VAL A 243 6.75 -4.54 -9.61
CA VAL A 243 5.95 -4.36 -10.84
C VAL A 243 4.47 -4.71 -10.58
N ALA A 244 4.19 -5.77 -9.82
CA ALA A 244 2.81 -6.08 -9.42
C ALA A 244 2.21 -4.95 -8.58
N GLY A 245 2.98 -4.33 -7.69
CA GLY A 245 2.60 -3.14 -6.95
C GLY A 245 2.20 -1.97 -7.86
N VAL A 246 3.01 -1.65 -8.88
CA VAL A 246 2.69 -0.62 -9.87
C VAL A 246 1.36 -0.91 -10.57
N PHE A 247 1.17 -2.14 -11.06
CA PHE A 247 -0.09 -2.52 -11.72
C PHE A 247 -1.30 -2.48 -10.78
N ASN A 248 -1.15 -2.88 -9.53
CA ASN A 248 -2.24 -2.82 -8.55
C ASN A 248 -2.61 -1.37 -8.22
N VAL A 249 -1.64 -0.45 -8.15
CA VAL A 249 -1.91 0.98 -7.95
C VAL A 249 -2.63 1.58 -9.16
N VAL A 250 -2.13 1.32 -10.38
CA VAL A 250 -2.75 1.78 -11.63
C VAL A 250 -4.15 1.21 -11.80
N GLY A 251 -4.31 -0.11 -11.66
CA GLY A 251 -5.60 -0.78 -11.78
C GLY A 251 -6.59 -0.34 -10.69
N GLY A 252 -6.10 -0.11 -9.47
CA GLY A 252 -6.90 0.43 -8.37
C GLY A 252 -7.50 1.80 -8.69
N TRP A 253 -6.79 2.67 -9.39
CA TRP A 253 -7.29 3.98 -9.80
C TRP A 253 -8.44 3.88 -10.81
N PHE A 254 -8.27 3.09 -11.88
CA PHE A 254 -9.33 2.86 -12.86
C PHE A 254 -10.57 2.21 -12.23
N LEU A 255 -10.37 1.23 -11.35
CA LEU A 255 -11.47 0.56 -10.65
C LEU A 255 -12.19 1.53 -9.70
N THR A 256 -11.46 2.38 -9.00
CA THR A 256 -12.04 3.40 -8.12
C THR A 256 -12.82 4.44 -8.92
N ALA A 257 -12.29 4.90 -10.06
CA ALA A 257 -12.99 5.83 -10.94
C ALA A 257 -14.30 5.22 -11.47
N GLY A 258 -14.25 3.97 -11.95
CA GLY A 258 -15.45 3.26 -12.41
C GLY A 258 -16.47 3.03 -11.28
N ALA A 259 -16.01 2.65 -10.09
CA ALA A 259 -16.88 2.47 -8.93
C ALA A 259 -17.50 3.79 -8.45
N ALA A 260 -16.73 4.89 -8.43
CA ALA A 260 -17.21 6.22 -8.06
C ALA A 260 -18.24 6.72 -9.08
N PHE A 261 -17.98 6.58 -10.38
CA PHE A 261 -18.92 6.94 -11.44
C PHE A 261 -20.23 6.15 -11.33
N THR A 262 -20.13 4.83 -11.18
CA THR A 262 -21.31 3.96 -11.03
C THR A 262 -22.09 4.28 -9.76
N SER A 263 -21.39 4.53 -8.64
CA SER A 263 -22.03 4.90 -7.38
C SER A 263 -22.68 6.27 -7.45
N ALA A 264 -22.05 7.26 -8.07
CA ALA A 264 -22.64 8.58 -8.28
C ALA A 264 -23.92 8.47 -9.12
N PHE A 265 -23.91 7.66 -10.18
CA PHE A 265 -25.10 7.37 -10.99
C PHE A 265 -26.22 6.73 -10.17
N LEU A 266 -25.92 5.70 -9.38
CA LEU A 266 -26.92 5.03 -8.53
C LEU A 266 -27.49 5.98 -7.47
N VAL A 267 -26.63 6.76 -6.81
CA VAL A 267 -27.07 7.75 -5.80
C VAL A 267 -27.95 8.82 -6.44
N ALA A 268 -27.54 9.37 -7.58
CA ALA A 268 -28.35 10.34 -8.31
C ALA A 268 -29.72 9.75 -8.71
N GLY A 269 -29.76 8.49 -9.18
CA GLY A 269 -31.00 7.81 -9.51
C GLY A 269 -31.91 7.60 -8.29
N ILE A 270 -31.36 7.16 -7.15
CA ILE A 270 -32.12 6.98 -5.91
C ILE A 270 -32.70 8.31 -5.42
N LEU A 271 -31.93 9.40 -5.48
CA LEU A 271 -32.41 10.72 -5.10
C LEU A 271 -33.46 11.25 -6.07
N TYR A 272 -33.32 11.00 -7.37
CA TYR A 272 -34.27 11.42 -8.39
C TYR A 272 -35.64 10.74 -8.25
N PHE A 273 -35.68 9.42 -8.04
CA PHE A 273 -36.94 8.68 -7.92
C PHE A 273 -37.51 8.65 -6.49
N GLY A 274 -36.63 8.70 -5.48
CA GLY A 274 -37.02 8.55 -4.08
C GLY A 274 -37.24 9.86 -3.33
N ASP A 275 -36.86 11.00 -3.92
CA ASP A 275 -36.98 12.35 -3.33
C ASP A 275 -36.51 12.36 -1.86
N VAL A 276 -37.33 12.85 -0.92
CA VAL A 276 -37.01 12.91 0.52
C VAL A 276 -36.78 11.53 1.13
N ILE A 277 -37.54 10.50 0.72
CA ILE A 277 -37.40 9.13 1.24
C ILE A 277 -36.07 8.54 0.80
N GLY A 278 -35.69 8.77 -0.47
CA GLY A 278 -34.39 8.39 -1.02
C GLY A 278 -33.23 9.06 -0.28
N LEU A 279 -33.35 10.36 0.03
CA LEU A 279 -32.35 11.11 0.79
C LEU A 279 -32.15 10.52 2.19
N ILE A 280 -33.23 10.31 2.95
CA ILE A 280 -33.17 9.74 4.30
C ILE A 280 -32.53 8.34 4.27
N GLY A 281 -32.95 7.50 3.32
CA GLY A 281 -32.37 6.16 3.12
C GLY A 281 -30.86 6.21 2.84
N MET A 282 -30.42 7.14 1.99
CA MET A 282 -29.01 7.32 1.67
C MET A 282 -28.18 7.81 2.86
N VAL A 283 -28.70 8.75 3.66
CA VAL A 283 -28.01 9.23 4.87
C VAL A 283 -27.82 8.08 5.87
N LEU A 284 -28.86 7.27 6.11
CA LEU A 284 -28.78 6.10 6.98
C LEU A 284 -27.78 5.06 6.45
N LEU A 285 -27.81 4.78 5.14
CA LEU A 285 -26.89 3.87 4.49
C LEU A 285 -25.43 4.32 4.65
N VAL A 286 -25.14 5.59 4.40
CA VAL A 286 -23.79 6.17 4.56
C VAL A 286 -23.35 6.07 6.01
N GLY A 287 -24.19 6.44 6.97
CA GLY A 287 -23.90 6.30 8.40
C GLY A 287 -23.56 4.86 8.79
N PHE A 288 -24.36 3.89 8.34
CA PHE A 288 -24.11 2.46 8.57
C PHE A 288 -22.77 1.99 7.95
N LEU A 289 -22.47 2.39 6.71
CA LEU A 289 -21.23 2.04 6.02
C LEU A 289 -20.00 2.62 6.73
N LEU A 290 -20.08 3.86 7.22
CA LEU A 290 -19.00 4.50 7.98
C LEU A 290 -18.72 3.76 9.30
N LEU A 291 -19.76 3.41 10.06
CA LEU A 291 -19.63 2.64 11.30
C LEU A 291 -19.00 1.27 11.04
N LYS A 292 -19.48 0.55 10.01
CA LYS A 292 -18.92 -0.74 9.60
C LYS A 292 -17.46 -0.63 9.17
N SER A 293 -17.12 0.41 8.39
CA SER A 293 -15.75 0.67 7.94
C SER A 293 -14.80 0.99 9.10
N ALA A 294 -15.25 1.79 10.08
CA ALA A 294 -14.49 2.10 11.28
C ALA A 294 -14.24 0.85 12.13
N ALA A 295 -15.27 0.02 12.34
CA ALA A 295 -15.16 -1.24 13.07
C ALA A 295 -14.19 -2.22 12.37
N ALA A 296 -14.31 -2.37 11.04
CA ALA A 296 -13.43 -3.23 10.26
C ALA A 296 -11.96 -2.77 10.31
N PHE A 297 -11.70 -1.47 10.24
CA PHE A 297 -10.36 -0.93 10.36
C PHE A 297 -9.77 -1.18 11.76
N LYS A 298 -10.55 -0.97 12.83
CA LYS A 298 -10.13 -1.22 14.21
C LYS A 298 -9.74 -2.69 14.41
N ASN A 299 -10.49 -3.63 13.83
CA ASN A 299 -10.17 -5.06 13.91
C ASN A 299 -8.89 -5.40 13.15
N LYS A 300 -8.72 -4.88 11.93
CA LYS A 300 -7.46 -5.04 11.17
C LYS A 300 -6.25 -4.44 11.88
N GLU A 301 -6.42 -3.27 12.52
CA GLU A 301 -5.33 -2.64 13.26
C GLU A 301 -4.92 -3.47 14.48
N LYS A 302 -5.89 -4.06 15.19
CA LYS A 302 -5.62 -5.00 16.30
C LYS A 302 -4.82 -6.21 15.82
N GLU A 303 -5.25 -6.86 14.74
CA GLU A 303 -4.52 -8.00 14.15
C GLU A 303 -3.10 -7.59 13.70
N LYS A 304 -2.95 -6.43 13.05
CA LYS A 304 -1.63 -5.93 12.62
C LYS A 304 -0.74 -5.56 13.81
N SER A 305 -1.31 -5.03 14.90
CA SER A 305 -0.55 -4.70 16.11
C SER A 305 -0.08 -5.94 16.87
N GLN A 306 -0.90 -7.01 16.90
CA GLN A 306 -0.49 -8.31 17.41
C GLN A 306 0.66 -8.87 16.57
N LYS A 307 0.54 -8.89 15.23
CA LYS A 307 1.62 -9.33 14.33
C LYS A 307 2.90 -8.50 14.47
N ARG A 308 2.82 -7.17 14.56
CA ARG A 308 4.00 -6.31 14.77
C ARG A 308 4.66 -6.53 16.13
N ARG A 309 3.92 -6.96 17.16
CA ARG A 309 4.52 -7.29 18.47
C ARG A 309 5.43 -8.51 18.36
N PHE A 310 5.11 -9.46 17.48
CA PHE A 310 5.98 -10.58 17.13
C PHE A 310 7.19 -10.14 16.26
N GLU A 311 7.02 -9.19 15.34
CA GLU A 311 8.11 -8.74 14.45
C GLU A 311 9.14 -7.77 15.10
N ARG A 312 8.82 -7.13 16.23
CA ARG A 312 9.62 -6.04 16.82
C ARG A 312 10.39 -6.42 18.08
N SER A 313 10.17 -7.62 18.63
CA SER A 313 11.08 -8.24 19.62
C SER A 313 12.42 -8.64 19.00
N ASP A 314 12.52 -8.60 17.67
CA ASP A 314 13.67 -9.04 16.90
C ASP A 314 14.68 -7.93 16.67
N LEU A 315 15.77 -8.01 17.41
CA LEU A 315 17.15 -8.04 16.93
C LEU A 315 18.00 -8.08 18.19
N VAL A 316 18.89 -9.07 18.27
CA VAL A 316 19.86 -9.38 19.34
C VAL A 316 19.50 -10.67 20.09
N THR A 317 20.22 -11.74 19.74
CA THR A 317 20.41 -13.05 20.41
C THR A 317 19.72 -14.26 19.75
N ILE A 318 20.54 -15.24 19.33
CA ILE A 318 20.16 -16.56 18.78
C ILE A 318 19.12 -17.29 19.66
N ASN A 319 19.22 -17.16 20.99
CA ASN A 319 18.28 -17.77 21.93
C ASN A 319 16.88 -17.13 21.91
N GLY A 320 16.77 -15.86 21.53
CA GLY A 320 15.48 -15.18 21.35
C GLY A 320 14.72 -15.76 20.16
N ILE A 321 15.42 -15.92 19.03
CA ILE A 321 14.87 -16.52 17.81
C ILE A 321 14.38 -17.95 18.07
N ILE A 322 15.18 -18.78 18.76
CA ILE A 322 14.80 -20.17 19.07
C ILE A 322 13.57 -20.20 19.98
N LYS A 323 13.53 -19.38 21.04
CA LYS A 323 12.42 -19.35 21.99
C LYS A 323 11.12 -18.89 21.34
N GLU A 324 11.17 -17.80 20.59
CA GLU A 324 9.98 -17.23 19.95
C GLU A 324 9.50 -18.07 18.76
N SER A 325 10.44 -18.64 17.98
CA SER A 325 10.09 -19.67 16.98
C SER A 325 9.39 -20.85 17.65
N SER A 326 9.88 -21.30 18.81
CA SER A 326 9.27 -22.41 19.55
C SER A 326 7.86 -22.07 20.05
N GLU A 327 7.63 -20.84 20.51
CA GLU A 327 6.28 -20.36 20.89
C GLU A 327 5.34 -20.34 19.67
N TYR A 328 5.81 -19.82 18.53
CA TYR A 328 5.04 -19.80 17.28
C TYR A 328 4.73 -21.20 16.74
N ILE A 329 5.72 -22.10 16.78
CA ILE A 329 5.56 -23.51 16.42
C ILE A 329 4.54 -24.18 17.34
N SER A 330 4.65 -23.96 18.66
CA SER A 330 3.73 -24.52 19.65
C SER A 330 2.29 -24.03 19.43
N GLU A 331 2.10 -22.73 19.20
CA GLU A 331 0.79 -22.15 18.88
C GLU A 331 0.23 -22.75 17.59
N THR A 332 1.06 -22.89 16.56
CA THR A 332 0.62 -23.43 15.26
C THR A 332 0.23 -24.91 15.38
N VAL A 333 1.02 -25.72 16.08
CA VAL A 333 0.71 -27.13 16.35
C VAL A 333 -0.59 -27.25 17.16
N SER A 334 -0.78 -26.40 18.17
CA SER A 334 -2.03 -26.34 18.94
C SER A 334 -3.24 -25.99 18.05
N ARG A 335 -3.10 -24.99 17.17
CA ARG A 335 -4.15 -24.61 16.19
C ARG A 335 -4.48 -25.76 15.23
N VAL A 336 -3.48 -26.52 14.78
CA VAL A 336 -3.70 -27.70 13.93
C VAL A 336 -4.43 -28.80 14.69
N SER A 337 -4.02 -29.10 15.93
CA SER A 337 -4.69 -30.08 16.80
C SER A 337 -6.16 -29.73 17.02
N ASP A 338 -6.44 -28.47 17.40
CA ASP A 338 -7.79 -27.95 17.54
C ASP A 338 -8.63 -28.08 16.26
N LEU A 339 -8.00 -27.79 15.11
CA LEU A 339 -8.67 -27.89 13.81
C LEU A 339 -8.98 -29.35 13.46
N TYR A 340 -8.06 -30.28 13.74
CA TYR A 340 -8.28 -31.70 13.55
C TYR A 340 -9.47 -32.20 14.40
N ILE A 341 -9.50 -31.87 15.69
CA ILE A 341 -10.62 -32.23 16.58
C ILE A 341 -11.95 -31.69 16.03
N LYS A 342 -11.97 -30.44 15.57
CA LYS A 342 -13.14 -29.82 14.95
C LYS A 342 -13.55 -30.54 13.66
N VAL A 343 -12.61 -30.92 12.80
CA VAL A 343 -12.89 -31.65 11.55
C VAL A 343 -13.53 -33.00 11.85
N ILE A 344 -12.95 -33.80 12.75
CA ILE A 344 -13.48 -35.12 13.11
C ILE A 344 -14.87 -35.02 13.76
N ASN A 345 -15.08 -34.06 14.67
CA ASN A 345 -16.40 -33.85 15.29
C ASN A 345 -17.46 -33.39 14.27
N ASN A 346 -17.10 -32.51 13.33
CA ASN A 346 -18.02 -32.04 12.31
C ASN A 346 -18.28 -33.08 11.21
N LEU A 347 -17.32 -33.97 10.97
CA LEU A 347 -17.48 -35.14 10.11
C LEU A 347 -18.48 -36.12 10.73
N GLY A 348 -18.36 -36.43 12.02
CA GLY A 348 -19.28 -37.31 12.74
C GLY A 348 -20.70 -36.75 12.89
N THR A 349 -20.87 -35.43 12.86
CA THR A 349 -22.19 -34.76 12.89
C THR A 349 -22.70 -34.37 11.50
N GLN A 350 -21.98 -34.73 10.42
CA GLN A 350 -22.27 -34.36 9.03
C GLN A 350 -22.56 -32.87 8.81
N ASN A 351 -21.90 -31.99 9.56
CA ASN A 351 -22.18 -30.55 9.48
C ASN A 351 -21.38 -29.88 8.34
N LEU A 352 -21.97 -29.84 7.15
CA LEU A 352 -21.37 -29.23 5.95
C LEU A 352 -20.94 -27.77 6.16
N GLY A 353 -21.77 -26.97 6.83
CA GLY A 353 -21.49 -25.55 7.08
C GLY A 353 -20.25 -25.34 7.96
N LYS A 354 -20.09 -26.15 9.01
CA LYS A 354 -18.90 -26.12 9.86
C LYS A 354 -17.68 -26.73 9.16
N LEU A 355 -17.83 -27.80 8.37
CA LEU A 355 -16.74 -28.36 7.56
C LEU A 355 -16.22 -27.38 6.51
N THR A 356 -17.09 -26.57 5.90
CA THR A 356 -16.71 -25.48 4.99
C THR A 356 -15.83 -24.45 5.71
N LYS A 357 -16.18 -24.09 6.95
CA LYS A 357 -15.37 -23.17 7.79
C LYS A 357 -14.03 -23.80 8.15
N ASN A 358 -14.01 -25.08 8.51
CA ASN A 358 -12.77 -25.81 8.81
C ASN A 358 -11.84 -25.85 7.59
N LYS A 359 -12.35 -26.16 6.39
CA LYS A 359 -11.58 -26.15 5.13
C LYS A 359 -10.97 -24.79 4.84
N LYS A 360 -11.73 -23.70 5.06
CA LYS A 360 -11.22 -22.33 4.91
C LYS A 360 -10.14 -22.00 5.95
N ASN A 361 -10.31 -22.43 7.20
CA ASN A 361 -9.32 -22.22 8.26
C ASN A 361 -8.03 -23.00 7.99
N ALA A 362 -8.11 -24.23 7.49
CA ALA A 362 -6.96 -25.03 7.08
C ALA A 362 -6.15 -24.31 5.99
N LYS A 363 -6.81 -23.85 4.92
CA LYS A 363 -6.16 -23.06 3.86
C LYS A 363 -5.55 -21.74 4.35
N LYS A 364 -6.13 -21.13 5.38
CA LYS A 364 -5.56 -19.91 5.97
C LYS A 364 -4.25 -20.23 6.70
N LEU A 365 -4.19 -21.34 7.45
CA LEU A 365 -2.97 -21.83 8.09
C LEU A 365 -1.89 -22.16 7.06
N GLU A 366 -2.26 -22.86 5.98
CA GLU A 366 -1.35 -23.18 4.87
C GLU A 366 -0.71 -21.91 4.30
N LYS A 367 -1.54 -20.90 3.99
CA LYS A 367 -1.04 -19.62 3.50
C LYS A 367 -0.13 -18.89 4.50
N GLU A 368 -0.44 -18.95 5.79
CA GLU A 368 0.41 -18.35 6.84
C GLU A 368 1.81 -18.97 6.85
N ILE A 369 1.92 -20.29 6.64
CA ILE A 369 3.22 -20.98 6.59
C ILE A 369 3.92 -20.83 5.24
N ASP A 370 3.20 -20.81 4.12
CA ASP A 370 3.78 -20.49 2.80
C ASP A 370 4.40 -19.10 2.79
N ASP A 371 3.70 -18.11 3.37
CA ASP A 371 4.20 -16.75 3.52
C ASP A 371 5.49 -16.74 4.36
N LEU A 372 5.57 -17.51 5.46
CA LEU A 372 6.78 -17.65 6.27
C LEU A 372 7.92 -18.34 5.51
N LYS A 373 7.63 -19.43 4.79
CA LYS A 373 8.60 -20.16 3.97
C LYS A 373 9.19 -19.28 2.87
N GLY A 374 8.35 -18.44 2.26
CA GLY A 374 8.76 -17.42 1.29
C GLY A 374 9.73 -16.38 1.86
N ASN A 375 9.74 -16.16 3.18
CA ASN A 375 10.66 -15.23 3.84
C ASN A 375 11.94 -15.89 4.38
N ILE A 376 12.05 -17.23 4.36
CA ILE A 376 13.23 -17.96 4.84
C ILE A 376 14.51 -17.44 4.18
N TYR A 377 14.46 -17.11 2.89
CA TYR A 377 15.60 -16.57 2.18
C TYR A 377 16.13 -15.26 2.82
N TYR A 378 15.23 -14.34 3.16
CA TYR A 378 15.61 -13.08 3.82
C TYR A 378 16.14 -13.32 5.23
N PHE A 379 15.57 -14.30 5.95
CA PHE A 379 16.05 -14.70 7.27
C PHE A 379 17.48 -15.26 7.19
N ILE A 380 17.75 -16.22 6.29
CA ILE A 380 19.10 -16.79 6.08
C ILE A 380 20.10 -15.70 5.70
N LYS A 381 19.72 -14.75 4.82
CA LYS A 381 20.59 -13.65 4.40
C LYS A 381 20.89 -12.66 5.53
N SER A 382 20.03 -12.56 6.53
CA SER A 382 20.19 -11.64 7.67
C SER A 382 21.05 -12.19 8.81
N LEU A 383 21.41 -13.47 8.73
CA LEU A 383 22.12 -14.21 9.76
C LEU A 383 23.64 -14.18 9.51
N ASP A 384 24.43 -13.90 10.55
CA ASP A 384 25.90 -13.96 10.49
C ASP A 384 26.39 -15.42 10.30
N ASP A 385 27.56 -15.59 9.69
CA ASP A 385 28.19 -16.88 9.33
C ASP A 385 28.33 -17.87 10.51
N THR A 386 28.19 -17.41 11.75
CA THR A 386 28.25 -18.22 12.97
C THR A 386 26.95 -19.00 13.30
N SER A 387 25.88 -18.83 12.51
CA SER A 387 24.52 -19.30 12.85
C SER A 387 23.94 -20.42 11.95
N VAL A 388 24.80 -21.12 11.20
CA VAL A 388 24.41 -22.18 10.24
C VAL A 388 23.54 -23.28 10.88
N VAL A 389 23.83 -23.67 12.13
CA VAL A 389 23.07 -24.70 12.86
C VAL A 389 21.65 -24.24 13.17
N SER A 390 21.47 -23.00 13.60
CA SER A 390 20.16 -22.41 13.92
C SER A 390 19.31 -22.22 12.66
N SER A 391 19.94 -21.82 11.54
CA SER A 391 19.29 -21.73 10.24
C SER A 391 18.73 -23.08 9.80
N LYS A 392 19.56 -24.14 9.89
CA LYS A 392 19.15 -25.51 9.54
C LYS A 392 17.99 -26.00 10.42
N PHE A 393 18.06 -25.78 11.73
CA PHE A 393 16.99 -26.14 12.66
C PHE A 393 15.67 -25.43 12.30
N TYR A 394 15.72 -24.13 12.02
CA TYR A 394 14.56 -23.34 11.65
C TYR A 394 13.92 -23.84 10.35
N ILE A 395 14.71 -24.07 9.30
CA ILE A 395 14.24 -24.58 8.00
C ILE A 395 13.55 -25.93 8.17
N LEU A 396 14.21 -26.90 8.83
CA LEU A 396 13.65 -28.24 9.03
C LEU A 396 12.35 -28.19 9.83
N THR A 397 12.29 -27.34 10.85
CA THR A 397 11.08 -27.22 11.67
C THR A 397 9.93 -26.62 10.87
N LEU A 398 10.20 -25.63 10.02
CA LEU A 398 9.21 -25.01 9.16
C LEU A 398 8.71 -25.98 8.07
N ASP A 399 9.60 -26.83 7.53
CA ASP A 399 9.23 -27.91 6.61
C ASP A 399 8.30 -28.93 7.29
N TYR A 400 8.64 -29.41 8.50
CA TYR A 400 7.74 -30.31 9.24
C TYR A 400 6.38 -29.66 9.57
N LEU A 401 6.37 -28.39 9.94
CA LEU A 401 5.16 -27.64 10.22
C LEU A 401 4.29 -27.52 8.96
N HIS A 402 4.91 -27.24 7.81
CA HIS A 402 4.26 -27.18 6.51
C HIS A 402 3.63 -28.55 6.16
N ASP A 403 4.35 -29.64 6.34
CA ASP A 403 3.83 -31.00 6.07
C ASP A 403 2.63 -31.33 6.98
N ILE A 404 2.69 -31.00 8.27
CA ILE A 404 1.57 -31.14 9.19
C ILE A 404 0.34 -30.35 8.68
N ILE A 405 0.56 -29.14 8.17
CA ILE A 405 -0.51 -28.27 7.69
C ILE A 405 -1.09 -28.75 6.34
N GLN A 406 -0.26 -29.26 5.44
CA GLN A 406 -0.76 -29.89 4.22
C GLN A 406 -1.63 -31.11 4.52
N ASN A 407 -1.21 -31.93 5.49
CA ASN A 407 -1.98 -33.09 5.93
C ASN A 407 -3.35 -32.67 6.50
N ILE A 408 -3.44 -31.65 7.36
CA ILE A 408 -4.75 -31.19 7.87
C ILE A 408 -5.60 -30.53 6.77
N CYS A 409 -4.98 -29.87 5.78
CA CYS A 409 -5.70 -29.35 4.61
C CYS A 409 -6.33 -30.48 3.81
N PHE A 410 -5.56 -31.54 3.55
CA PHE A 410 -6.04 -32.73 2.87
C PHE A 410 -7.18 -33.39 3.67
N ILE A 411 -6.99 -33.66 4.96
CA ILE A 411 -8.01 -34.27 5.83
C ILE A 411 -9.28 -33.43 5.85
N SER A 412 -9.16 -32.10 5.98
CA SER A 412 -10.31 -31.20 6.00
C SER A 412 -11.02 -31.12 4.64
N ALA A 413 -10.29 -31.21 3.53
CA ALA A 413 -10.87 -31.22 2.18
C ALA A 413 -11.62 -32.53 1.92
N SER A 414 -10.99 -33.66 2.21
CA SER A 414 -11.59 -35.00 2.08
C SER A 414 -12.81 -35.17 2.97
N SER A 415 -12.76 -34.68 4.22
CA SER A 415 -13.92 -34.71 5.13
C SER A 415 -15.08 -33.87 4.63
N PHE A 416 -14.79 -32.68 4.06
CA PHE A 416 -15.79 -31.84 3.43
C PHE A 416 -16.41 -32.52 2.21
N GLU A 417 -15.59 -33.10 1.32
CA GLU A 417 -16.06 -33.77 0.10
C GLU A 417 -16.91 -35.01 0.42
N HIS A 418 -16.52 -35.79 1.42
CA HIS A 418 -17.30 -36.95 1.89
C HIS A 418 -18.73 -36.56 2.29
N VAL A 419 -18.88 -35.49 3.07
CA VAL A 419 -20.20 -35.00 3.49
C VAL A 419 -20.93 -34.30 2.34
N ASN A 420 -20.23 -33.51 1.53
CA ASN A 420 -20.79 -32.80 0.37
C ASN A 420 -21.34 -33.76 -0.69
N ASN A 421 -20.71 -34.92 -0.85
CA ASN A 421 -21.12 -35.98 -1.79
C ASN A 421 -22.16 -36.94 -1.18
N ASN A 422 -22.69 -36.65 0.02
CA ASN A 422 -23.67 -37.49 0.73
C ASN A 422 -23.22 -38.94 0.93
N HIS A 423 -21.92 -39.18 1.12
CA HIS A 423 -21.42 -40.51 1.42
C HIS A 423 -21.95 -41.02 2.77
N LYS A 424 -21.96 -42.34 2.95
CA LYS A 424 -22.43 -42.99 4.18
C LYS A 424 -21.66 -42.50 5.42
N ASN A 425 -22.38 -42.47 6.54
CA ASN A 425 -21.79 -42.10 7.82
C ASN A 425 -20.70 -43.07 8.28
N LEU A 426 -19.69 -42.52 8.95
CA LEU A 426 -18.68 -43.31 9.64
C LEU A 426 -19.30 -44.03 10.84
N LYS A 427 -18.85 -45.26 11.09
CA LYS A 427 -19.24 -46.00 12.29
C LYS A 427 -18.64 -45.34 13.52
N PHE A 428 -19.32 -45.48 14.68
CA PHE A 428 -18.85 -44.94 15.96
C PHE A 428 -17.41 -45.36 16.29
N ASN A 429 -17.06 -46.64 16.04
CA ASN A 429 -15.71 -47.15 16.27
C ASN A 429 -14.67 -46.42 15.39
N GLN A 430 -14.98 -46.15 14.12
CA GLN A 430 -14.08 -45.43 13.21
C GLN A 430 -13.86 -43.98 13.68
N LEU A 431 -14.92 -43.30 14.11
CA LEU A 431 -14.84 -41.95 14.68
C LEU A 431 -14.03 -41.91 15.98
N ARG A 432 -14.16 -42.94 16.82
CA ARG A 432 -13.39 -43.09 18.05
C ARG A 432 -11.91 -43.31 17.76
N ASP A 433 -11.59 -44.11 16.74
CA ASP A 433 -10.21 -44.40 16.36
C ASP A 433 -9.50 -43.15 15.83
N PHE A 434 -10.18 -42.34 15.00
CA PHE A 434 -9.65 -41.03 14.57
C PHE A 434 -9.38 -40.06 15.71
N LYS A 435 -10.17 -40.11 16.79
CA LYS A 435 -9.95 -39.28 17.99
C LYS A 435 -8.77 -39.74 18.84
N ARG A 436 -8.37 -41.01 18.73
CA ARG A 436 -7.25 -41.61 19.47
C ARG A 436 -5.90 -41.45 18.77
N THR A 437 -5.88 -40.97 17.53
CA THR A 437 -4.66 -40.76 16.73
C THR A 437 -3.96 -39.41 17.01
N LEU A 438 -4.50 -38.64 17.95
CA LEU A 438 -3.95 -37.39 18.49
C LEU A 438 -3.20 -37.70 19.79
#